data_AF-A0A813GP93-F1
#
_entry.id   AF-A0A813GP93-F1
#
_cell.length_a   1.000
_cell.length_b   1.000
_cell.length_c   1.000
_cell.angle_alpha   90.00
_cell.angle_beta   90.00
_cell.angle_gamma   90.00
#
_symmetry.space_group_name_H-M   'P 1'
#
loop_
_entity.id
_entity.type
_entity.pdbx_description
1 polymer ?
#
loop_
_entity_poly.entity_id
_entity_poly.type
_entity_poly.pdbx_seq_one_letter_code
_entity_poly.pdbx_strand_id
1 'polypeptide(L)'
;MSWHVMSCHVPSSPQGQRALLKRVLPPVLAAALLLAVAVLFMAKGGVAEAGSGFTQGYEKEGHGGILPEHGTAWKALIAGTSCDEITGEITCEIRGGVRHFKFPAGKFDIDEQVMVPAHTAIEGNANPNDPSDKTKKPDPSTQTVFVATKGQSDVHAAYCGTNNNMQQGDAQNLRIGFLLHSNTAVKNINFQGRDVVRPYDNGNLCGGGAFETPGCMSPGFGDGVGTGWQNKVGCFDHTGKANNLITGDGKGVENVVIENVRLNDWLLPSNPSQAELVNGQGSQVAVWLAMTQDGSATTNVRVTNLVSMLTRADGINFHGNIQDSVAEDCHIENTGDDIYAIWGAYAMNPSGVVFRNNVGKNAGVTRNYGYGVCVAIYGTKEATVSGTKCYDKKEWNAGQAPHGNAQCLNGAFCDSCLAYVHDGWFGAVYPDGNTVKLYDNEYFYLGGDQKIPSADRPLTRVDWNSKAHVLTNGQQAPVMR
;
A
#
# COMPACT_ATOMS: atom_id res chain seq x y z
N MET A 1 28.99 33.89 39.90
CA MET A 1 28.96 33.88 38.43
C MET A 1 28.00 32.79 38.03
N SER A 2 26.76 33.20 37.75
CA SER A 2 25.58 32.34 37.79
C SER A 2 24.93 32.37 36.41
N TRP A 3 24.85 31.22 35.75
CA TRP A 3 24.23 31.09 34.44
C TRP A 3 22.72 30.87 34.58
N HIS A 4 21.96 31.66 33.84
CA HIS A 4 20.50 31.66 33.83
C HIS A 4 19.94 30.43 33.08
N VAL A 5 18.98 29.76 33.73
CA VAL A 5 18.06 28.79 33.11
C VAL A 5 16.74 29.51 32.88
N MET A 6 16.31 29.62 31.62
CA MET A 6 15.04 30.23 31.24
C MET A 6 13.98 29.13 31.18
N SER A 7 13.06 29.15 32.14
CA SER A 7 11.91 28.25 32.23
C SER A 7 10.67 28.97 31.69
N CYS A 8 10.04 28.41 30.66
CA CYS A 8 8.74 28.90 30.17
C CYS A 8 7.62 28.19 30.93
N HIS A 9 7.05 28.92 31.90
CA HIS A 9 5.77 28.61 32.53
C HIS A 9 4.61 28.93 31.58
N VAL A 10 3.69 27.98 31.41
CA VAL A 10 2.36 28.20 30.83
C VAL A 10 1.38 28.45 31.98
N PRO A 11 0.64 29.56 32.04
CA PRO A 11 -0.47 29.69 32.97
C PRO A 11 -1.76 29.21 32.33
N SER A 12 -2.42 28.32 33.08
CA SER A 12 -3.82 27.94 32.97
C SER A 12 -4.76 29.09 33.35
N SER A 13 -5.90 29.18 32.65
CA SER A 13 -7.26 29.51 33.16
C SER A 13 -8.00 30.63 32.40
N PRO A 14 -9.31 30.46 32.11
CA PRO A 14 -10.12 31.36 31.30
C PRO A 14 -10.94 32.34 32.16
N GLN A 15 -11.11 33.59 31.69
CA GLN A 15 -12.32 34.40 31.90
C GLN A 15 -12.18 35.79 31.27
N GLY A 16 -13.21 36.21 30.54
CA GLY A 16 -13.58 37.61 30.36
C GLY A 16 -13.02 38.33 29.12
N GLN A 17 -13.83 38.43 28.06
CA GLN A 17 -14.51 39.68 27.70
C GLN A 17 -15.27 39.51 26.37
N ARG A 18 -16.61 39.50 26.47
CA ARG A 18 -17.51 39.81 25.35
C ARG A 18 -17.70 41.32 25.32
N ALA A 19 -17.46 41.97 24.18
CA ALA A 19 -18.32 43.05 23.68
C ALA A 19 -17.87 43.55 22.28
N LEU A 20 -18.88 43.75 21.41
CA LEU A 20 -18.94 44.63 20.23
C LEU A 20 -18.14 44.27 18.95
N LEU A 21 -18.82 43.67 17.96
CA LEU A 21 -19.36 44.41 16.80
C LEU A 21 -20.30 43.48 15.99
N LYS A 22 -21.61 43.74 16.04
CA LYS A 22 -22.57 43.23 15.03
C LYS A 22 -22.84 44.37 14.05
N ARG A 23 -22.37 44.24 12.80
CA ARG A 23 -22.99 44.92 11.66
C ARG A 23 -23.71 43.85 10.83
N VAL A 24 -25.03 43.96 10.84
CA VAL A 24 -25.94 43.12 10.06
C VAL A 24 -25.98 43.67 8.63
N LEU A 25 -25.61 42.86 7.65
CA LEU A 25 -26.01 43.10 6.25
C LEU A 25 -27.42 42.54 6.04
N PRO A 26 -28.30 43.25 5.32
CA PRO A 26 -29.67 42.80 5.11
C PRO A 26 -29.71 41.57 4.17
N PRO A 27 -30.61 40.61 4.43
CA PRO A 27 -30.65 39.29 3.76
C PRO A 27 -30.95 39.34 2.26
N VAL A 28 -31.36 40.49 1.72
CA VAL A 28 -31.68 40.66 0.29
C VAL A 28 -30.42 40.81 -0.58
N LEU A 29 -29.29 41.30 -0.04
CA LEU A 29 -28.04 41.41 -0.80
C LEU A 29 -27.24 40.09 -0.85
N ALA A 30 -27.42 39.21 0.14
CA ALA A 30 -26.74 37.92 0.18
C ALA A 30 -27.30 36.94 -0.88
N ALA A 31 -28.60 36.99 -1.15
CA ALA A 31 -29.25 36.16 -2.16
C ALA A 31 -28.89 36.56 -3.61
N ALA A 32 -28.69 37.86 -3.87
CA ALA A 32 -28.31 38.35 -5.20
C ALA A 32 -26.84 38.03 -5.55
N LEU A 33 -25.95 38.01 -4.55
CA LEU A 33 -24.53 37.66 -4.76
C LEU A 33 -24.33 36.15 -4.96
N LEU A 34 -25.17 35.31 -4.34
CA LEU A 34 -25.16 33.85 -4.54
C LEU A 34 -25.74 33.42 -5.90
N LEU A 35 -26.71 34.16 -6.45
CA LEU A 35 -27.25 33.89 -7.79
C LEU A 35 -26.27 34.29 -8.91
N ALA A 36 -25.50 35.38 -8.74
CA ALA A 36 -24.54 35.83 -9.74
C ALA A 36 -23.29 34.93 -9.85
N VAL A 37 -22.87 34.29 -8.75
CA VAL A 37 -21.76 33.31 -8.75
C VAL A 37 -22.20 31.96 -9.33
N ALA A 38 -23.46 31.56 -9.15
CA ALA A 38 -24.01 30.35 -9.76
C ALA A 38 -24.14 30.45 -11.29
N VAL A 39 -24.49 31.63 -11.83
CA VAL A 39 -24.61 31.84 -13.29
C VAL A 39 -23.25 31.94 -13.98
N LEU A 40 -22.18 32.36 -13.29
CA LEU A 40 -20.82 32.35 -13.86
C LEU A 40 -20.19 30.95 -13.92
N PHE A 41 -20.63 30.01 -13.07
CA PHE A 41 -20.13 28.62 -13.09
C PHE A 41 -20.89 27.69 -14.04
N MET A 42 -22.10 28.06 -14.49
CA MET A 42 -22.87 27.24 -15.46
C MET A 42 -22.53 27.52 -16.93
N ALA A 43 -21.68 28.51 -17.25
CA ALA A 43 -21.38 28.89 -18.64
C ALA A 43 -20.10 28.27 -19.23
N LYS A 44 -19.35 27.45 -18.48
CA LYS A 44 -18.17 26.72 -18.99
C LYS A 44 -18.04 25.35 -18.33
N GLY A 45 -18.85 24.42 -18.79
CA GLY A 45 -18.83 23.04 -18.29
C GLY A 45 -19.60 22.12 -19.21
N GLY A 46 -19.27 22.12 -20.51
CA GLY A 46 -19.66 21.03 -21.39
C GLY A 46 -18.88 19.79 -20.97
N VAL A 47 -19.44 19.02 -20.04
CA VAL A 47 -18.98 17.66 -19.76
C VAL A 47 -19.40 16.83 -20.96
N ALA A 48 -18.47 16.58 -21.87
CA ALA A 48 -18.62 15.53 -22.86
C ALA A 48 -18.73 14.21 -22.09
N GLU A 49 -19.86 13.52 -22.23
CA GLU A 49 -19.94 12.10 -21.92
C GLU A 49 -18.85 11.40 -22.74
N ALA A 50 -17.79 10.97 -22.05
CA ALA A 50 -16.79 10.09 -22.62
C ALA A 50 -17.46 8.73 -22.82
N GLY A 51 -18.14 8.59 -23.96
CA GLY A 51 -18.63 7.33 -24.45
C GLY A 51 -17.50 6.32 -24.47
N SER A 52 -17.82 5.12 -23.99
CA SER A 52 -17.03 3.90 -24.01
C SER A 52 -16.48 3.61 -25.42
N GLY A 53 -15.28 4.14 -25.70
CA GLY A 53 -14.59 3.95 -26.98
C GLY A 53 -13.09 3.85 -26.77
N PHE A 54 -12.66 3.12 -25.74
CA PHE A 54 -11.25 2.79 -25.52
C PHE A 54 -10.98 1.33 -25.98
N THR A 55 -11.26 1.04 -27.24
CA THR A 55 -10.62 -0.07 -27.96
C THR A 55 -9.33 0.46 -28.61
N GLN A 56 -8.40 0.92 -27.79
CA GLN A 56 -7.14 1.49 -28.27
C GLN A 56 -6.08 0.39 -28.42
N GLY A 57 -5.94 -0.11 -29.65
CA GLY A 57 -4.65 -0.23 -30.34
C GLY A 57 -3.49 -1.01 -29.72
N TYR A 58 -3.70 -1.95 -28.80
CA TYR A 58 -2.65 -2.90 -28.38
C TYR A 58 -2.53 -4.07 -29.38
N GLU A 59 -2.21 -3.76 -30.63
CA GLU A 59 -1.74 -4.76 -31.60
C GLU A 59 -0.41 -4.30 -32.20
N LYS A 60 0.54 -5.25 -32.20
CA LYS A 60 1.85 -5.25 -32.89
C LYS A 60 3.07 -4.76 -32.11
N GLU A 61 3.30 -5.34 -30.94
CA GLU A 61 4.62 -5.98 -30.76
C GLU A 61 4.43 -7.47 -30.98
N GLY A 62 4.48 -7.86 -32.26
CA GLY A 62 4.41 -9.26 -32.65
C GLY A 62 5.63 -9.97 -32.10
N HIS A 63 5.42 -10.96 -31.23
CA HIS A 63 6.25 -12.17 -31.02
C HIS A 63 5.84 -13.01 -29.79
N GLY A 64 4.73 -12.72 -29.11
CA GLY A 64 4.14 -13.63 -28.12
C GLY A 64 3.09 -14.53 -28.75
N GLY A 65 3.20 -15.86 -28.62
CA GLY A 65 2.09 -16.76 -28.93
C GLY A 65 0.82 -16.35 -28.19
N ILE A 66 -0.35 -16.53 -28.80
CA ILE A 66 -1.63 -16.26 -28.14
C ILE A 66 -1.74 -17.22 -26.95
N LEU A 67 -1.69 -16.67 -25.73
CA LEU A 67 -1.93 -17.44 -24.52
C LEU A 67 -3.37 -17.99 -24.53
N PRO A 68 -3.60 -19.25 -24.12
CA PRO A 68 -4.95 -19.73 -23.83
C PRO A 68 -5.66 -18.81 -22.85
N GLU A 69 -6.93 -18.51 -23.11
CA GLU A 69 -7.76 -17.68 -22.23
C GLU A 69 -8.73 -18.58 -21.45
N HIS A 70 -8.75 -18.36 -20.13
CA HIS A 70 -9.59 -19.09 -19.19
C HIS A 70 -10.47 -18.07 -18.46
N GLY A 71 -11.78 -18.34 -18.45
CA GLY A 71 -12.74 -17.55 -17.67
C GLY A 71 -12.58 -17.77 -16.16
N THR A 72 -13.57 -17.35 -15.38
CA THR A 72 -13.46 -17.27 -13.91
C THR A 72 -13.79 -18.58 -13.15
N ALA A 73 -14.11 -19.68 -13.87
CA ALA A 73 -14.54 -20.95 -13.26
C ALA A 73 -13.47 -21.61 -12.38
N TRP A 74 -12.19 -21.37 -12.63
CA TRP A 74 -11.08 -21.94 -11.85
C TRP A 74 -11.09 -21.52 -10.38
N LYS A 75 -11.67 -20.36 -10.03
CA LYS A 75 -11.71 -19.85 -8.66
C LYS A 75 -12.42 -20.82 -7.72
N ALA A 76 -13.49 -21.45 -8.19
CA ALA A 76 -14.26 -22.43 -7.43
C ALA A 76 -13.42 -23.67 -7.07
N LEU A 77 -12.45 -24.05 -7.93
CA LEU A 77 -11.52 -25.14 -7.65
C LEU A 77 -10.64 -24.82 -6.44
N ILE A 78 -10.14 -23.59 -6.34
CA ILE A 78 -9.29 -23.15 -5.21
C ILE A 78 -10.10 -23.05 -3.92
N ALA A 79 -11.28 -22.42 -4.00
CA ALA A 79 -12.15 -22.17 -2.86
C ALA A 79 -12.81 -23.44 -2.29
N GLY A 80 -12.88 -24.52 -3.07
CA GLY A 80 -13.37 -25.83 -2.62
C GLY A 80 -12.50 -26.45 -1.52
N THR A 81 -12.77 -27.70 -1.15
CA THR A 81 -12.06 -28.40 -0.05
C THR A 81 -11.27 -29.64 -0.49
N SER A 82 -11.43 -30.12 -1.72
CA SER A 82 -10.72 -31.31 -2.24
C SER A 82 -10.10 -31.07 -3.63
N CYS A 83 -9.30 -32.03 -4.11
CA CYS A 83 -8.74 -32.04 -5.47
C CYS A 83 -9.58 -32.89 -6.46
N ASP A 84 -10.73 -33.44 -6.03
CA ASP A 84 -11.41 -34.53 -6.77
C ASP A 84 -12.20 -34.06 -7.99
N GLU A 85 -12.51 -32.76 -8.07
CA GLU A 85 -13.42 -32.18 -9.08
C GLU A 85 -12.70 -31.43 -10.20
N ILE A 86 -11.42 -31.73 -10.43
CA ILE A 86 -10.64 -30.97 -11.41
C ILE A 86 -10.77 -31.56 -12.80
N THR A 87 -11.40 -30.79 -13.68
CA THR A 87 -11.46 -31.05 -15.11
C THR A 87 -10.67 -29.96 -15.84
N GLY A 88 -9.88 -30.34 -16.85
CA GLY A 88 -9.08 -29.41 -17.66
C GLY A 88 -7.58 -29.49 -17.39
N GLU A 89 -6.88 -28.39 -17.68
CA GLU A 89 -5.41 -28.32 -17.70
C GLU A 89 -4.78 -27.91 -16.36
N ILE A 90 -5.58 -27.33 -15.45
CA ILE A 90 -5.15 -27.09 -14.07
C ILE A 90 -5.08 -28.45 -13.37
N THR A 91 -4.03 -28.72 -12.62
CA THR A 91 -3.91 -29.96 -11.83
C THR A 91 -3.92 -29.66 -10.33
N CYS A 92 -4.48 -30.54 -9.52
CA CYS A 92 -4.37 -30.49 -8.05
C CYS A 92 -3.96 -31.84 -7.50
N GLU A 93 -3.05 -31.82 -6.55
CA GLU A 93 -2.68 -32.98 -5.76
C GLU A 93 -2.39 -32.59 -4.32
N ILE A 94 -2.46 -33.55 -3.41
CA ILE A 94 -2.17 -33.34 -1.99
C ILE A 94 -0.70 -33.71 -1.74
N ARG A 95 0.14 -32.72 -1.43
CA ARG A 95 1.56 -32.91 -1.07
C ARG A 95 1.77 -32.53 0.39
N GLY A 96 2.09 -33.51 1.24
CA GLY A 96 2.37 -33.25 2.65
C GLY A 96 1.21 -32.58 3.40
N GLY A 97 -0.03 -32.90 3.05
CA GLY A 97 -1.23 -32.27 3.63
C GLY A 97 -1.61 -30.90 3.03
N VAL A 98 -0.85 -30.40 2.04
CA VAL A 98 -1.16 -29.16 1.31
C VAL A 98 -1.79 -29.51 -0.03
N ARG A 99 -2.91 -28.87 -0.37
CA ARG A 99 -3.51 -28.94 -1.70
C ARG A 99 -2.72 -28.06 -2.64
N HIS A 100 -2.10 -28.66 -3.64
CA HIS A 100 -1.20 -27.96 -4.53
C HIS A 100 -1.79 -27.87 -5.93
N PHE A 101 -2.24 -26.67 -6.29
CA PHE A 101 -2.74 -26.34 -7.62
C PHE A 101 -1.58 -25.88 -8.51
N LYS A 102 -1.42 -26.53 -9.66
CA LYS A 102 -0.48 -26.11 -10.71
C LYS A 102 -1.27 -25.60 -11.91
N PHE A 103 -1.02 -24.35 -12.27
CA PHE A 103 -1.61 -23.68 -13.41
C PHE A 103 -0.68 -23.77 -14.62
N PRO A 104 -1.21 -24.05 -15.83
CA PRO A 104 -0.43 -23.99 -17.06
C PRO A 104 -0.16 -22.54 -17.48
N ALA A 105 0.61 -22.36 -18.55
CA ALA A 105 0.72 -21.06 -19.19
C ALA A 105 -0.64 -20.67 -19.79
N GLY A 106 -1.10 -19.46 -19.51
CA GLY A 106 -2.44 -19.00 -19.88
C GLY A 106 -2.83 -17.71 -19.15
N LYS A 107 -3.89 -17.07 -19.64
CA LYS A 107 -4.55 -15.93 -18.98
C LYS A 107 -5.80 -16.42 -18.25
N PHE A 108 -5.90 -16.09 -16.98
CA PHE A 108 -6.97 -16.51 -16.08
C PHE A 108 -7.70 -15.27 -15.58
N ASP A 109 -8.95 -15.11 -15.98
CA ASP A 109 -9.77 -14.00 -15.52
C ASP A 109 -10.04 -14.12 -14.01
N ILE A 110 -9.93 -12.99 -13.31
CA ILE A 110 -10.29 -12.84 -11.90
C ILE A 110 -11.17 -11.60 -11.71
N ASP A 111 -12.32 -11.75 -11.08
CA ASP A 111 -13.36 -10.70 -10.99
C ASP A 111 -13.84 -10.49 -9.55
N GLU A 112 -13.18 -11.11 -8.58
CA GLU A 112 -13.42 -10.95 -7.15
C GLU A 112 -12.14 -11.27 -6.37
N GLN A 113 -12.19 -11.04 -5.06
CA GLN A 113 -11.19 -11.53 -4.13
C GLN A 113 -11.33 -13.04 -3.95
N VAL A 114 -10.38 -13.80 -4.45
CA VAL A 114 -10.39 -15.27 -4.36
C VAL A 114 -9.90 -15.70 -2.99
N MET A 115 -10.78 -16.35 -2.24
CA MET A 115 -10.40 -16.99 -0.98
C MET A 115 -9.48 -18.17 -1.27
N VAL A 116 -8.27 -18.14 -0.70
CA VAL A 116 -7.32 -19.25 -0.73
C VAL A 116 -7.35 -19.92 0.64
N PRO A 117 -8.01 -21.09 0.79
CA PRO A 117 -8.17 -21.75 2.07
C PRO A 117 -6.83 -22.18 2.66
N ALA A 118 -6.79 -22.41 3.97
CA ALA A 118 -5.59 -22.88 4.64
C ALA A 118 -5.03 -24.17 3.99
N HIS A 119 -3.72 -24.37 4.09
CA HIS A 119 -3.03 -25.53 3.49
C HIS A 119 -3.25 -25.63 1.97
N THR A 120 -3.17 -24.51 1.26
CA THR A 120 -3.32 -24.44 -0.20
C THR A 120 -2.14 -23.74 -0.84
N ALA A 121 -1.55 -24.35 -1.87
CA ALA A 121 -0.51 -23.77 -2.68
C ALA A 121 -1.03 -23.55 -4.11
N ILE A 122 -0.77 -22.36 -4.66
CA ILE A 122 -1.04 -21.98 -6.05
C ILE A 122 0.33 -21.78 -6.71
N GLU A 123 0.62 -22.54 -7.74
CA GLU A 123 1.86 -22.44 -8.51
C GLU A 123 1.53 -22.21 -9.98
N GLY A 124 2.07 -21.13 -10.56
CA GLY A 124 2.02 -20.89 -12.00
C GLY A 124 3.12 -21.63 -12.76
N ASN A 125 3.12 -21.51 -14.08
CA ASN A 125 3.92 -22.34 -14.96
C ASN A 125 5.43 -22.10 -14.84
N ALA A 126 5.87 -20.84 -14.75
CA ALA A 126 7.27 -20.45 -14.75
C ALA A 126 7.52 -19.21 -13.87
N ASN A 127 8.75 -19.06 -13.36
CA ASN A 127 9.15 -17.85 -12.63
C ASN A 127 9.11 -16.64 -13.59
N PRO A 128 8.30 -15.60 -13.29
CA PRO A 128 8.16 -14.42 -14.15
C PRO A 128 9.32 -13.41 -14.03
N ASN A 129 10.22 -13.60 -13.05
CA ASN A 129 11.22 -12.61 -12.69
C ASN A 129 12.61 -13.05 -13.16
N ASP A 130 13.25 -12.24 -14.00
CA ASP A 130 14.64 -12.42 -14.36
C ASP A 130 15.52 -12.02 -13.17
N PRO A 131 16.33 -12.93 -12.60
CA PRO A 131 17.13 -12.64 -11.41
C PRO A 131 18.26 -11.63 -11.68
N SER A 132 18.65 -11.45 -12.94
CA SER A 132 19.70 -10.50 -13.34
C SER A 132 19.15 -9.11 -13.67
N ASP A 133 17.88 -9.04 -14.07
CA ASP A 133 17.20 -7.80 -14.41
C ASP A 133 15.70 -7.89 -14.11
N LYS A 134 15.31 -7.45 -12.91
CA LYS A 134 13.91 -7.48 -12.47
C LYS A 134 13.00 -6.52 -13.25
N THR A 135 13.56 -5.61 -14.06
CA THR A 135 12.76 -4.72 -14.90
C THR A 135 12.30 -5.41 -16.19
N LYS A 136 13.04 -6.43 -16.63
CA LYS A 136 12.74 -7.19 -17.85
C LYS A 136 11.43 -7.98 -17.72
N LYS A 137 10.56 -7.82 -18.70
CA LYS A 137 9.30 -8.59 -18.79
C LYS A 137 9.59 -10.06 -19.12
N PRO A 138 8.84 -11.02 -18.56
CA PRO A 138 8.96 -12.43 -18.94
C PRO A 138 8.46 -12.68 -20.36
N ASP A 139 8.85 -13.82 -20.95
CA ASP A 139 8.26 -14.33 -22.20
C ASP A 139 6.79 -14.70 -21.96
N PRO A 140 5.82 -13.97 -22.55
CA PRO A 140 4.39 -14.19 -22.32
C PRO A 140 3.95 -15.64 -22.52
N SER A 141 4.52 -16.35 -23.49
CA SER A 141 4.08 -17.71 -23.87
C SER A 141 4.32 -18.77 -22.79
N THR A 142 5.14 -18.45 -21.79
CA THR A 142 5.52 -19.36 -20.71
C THR A 142 4.79 -19.08 -19.40
N GLN A 143 3.96 -18.05 -19.35
CA GLN A 143 3.50 -17.47 -18.09
C GLN A 143 2.06 -17.84 -17.75
N THR A 144 1.82 -18.03 -16.46
CA THR A 144 0.48 -17.99 -15.87
C THR A 144 0.19 -16.55 -15.46
N VAL A 145 -0.89 -15.97 -15.98
CA VAL A 145 -1.27 -14.57 -15.74
C VAL A 145 -2.69 -14.51 -15.24
N PHE A 146 -2.89 -13.98 -14.03
CA PHE A 146 -4.22 -13.65 -13.51
C PHE A 146 -4.55 -12.21 -13.88
N VAL A 147 -5.66 -11.98 -14.58
CA VAL A 147 -6.03 -10.66 -15.09
C VAL A 147 -7.35 -10.24 -14.47
N ALA A 148 -7.32 -9.16 -13.68
CA ALA A 148 -8.53 -8.57 -13.14
C ALA A 148 -9.47 -8.20 -14.30
N THR A 149 -10.76 -8.53 -14.23
CA THR A 149 -11.71 -8.21 -15.31
C THR A 149 -12.35 -6.83 -15.13
N LYS A 150 -12.37 -6.34 -13.89
CA LYS A 150 -12.83 -5.00 -13.50
C LYS A 150 -11.82 -4.39 -12.53
N GLY A 151 -11.96 -3.11 -12.28
CA GLY A 151 -11.15 -2.38 -11.31
C GLY A 151 -11.76 -1.02 -11.04
N GLN A 152 -11.20 -0.31 -10.09
CA GLN A 152 -11.75 0.92 -9.59
C GLN A 152 -11.35 2.13 -10.44
N SER A 153 -12.36 2.84 -10.94
CA SER A 153 -12.20 4.01 -11.81
C SER A 153 -12.87 5.28 -11.28
N ASP A 154 -13.68 5.18 -10.23
CA ASP A 154 -14.31 6.32 -9.55
C ASP A 154 -13.52 6.70 -8.29
N VAL A 155 -13.08 7.96 -8.20
CA VAL A 155 -12.33 8.47 -7.04
C VAL A 155 -13.21 8.56 -5.79
N HIS A 156 -14.54 8.56 -5.95
CA HIS A 156 -15.51 8.70 -4.86
C HIS A 156 -16.12 7.37 -4.41
N ALA A 157 -15.69 6.23 -4.95
CA ALA A 157 -16.25 4.95 -4.53
C ALA A 157 -15.98 4.63 -3.06
N ALA A 158 -16.96 3.98 -2.45
CA ALA A 158 -16.82 3.33 -1.17
C ALA A 158 -15.83 2.17 -1.28
N TYR A 159 -14.74 2.22 -0.54
CA TYR A 159 -13.65 1.24 -0.63
C TYR A 159 -13.21 0.68 0.73
N CYS A 160 -13.33 1.50 1.78
CA CYS A 160 -12.92 1.20 3.14
C CYS A 160 -14.07 1.16 4.15
N GLY A 161 -15.31 1.33 3.69
CA GLY A 161 -16.47 1.28 4.57
C GLY A 161 -16.57 2.49 5.51
N THR A 162 -15.82 3.56 5.28
CA THR A 162 -15.86 4.77 6.11
C THR A 162 -17.28 5.34 6.08
N ASN A 163 -17.74 5.86 7.23
CA ASN A 163 -19.10 6.38 7.37
C ASN A 163 -20.20 5.34 7.07
N ASN A 164 -19.90 4.04 7.21
CA ASN A 164 -20.84 2.94 6.93
C ASN A 164 -21.33 2.94 5.47
N ASN A 165 -20.48 3.33 4.52
CA ASN A 165 -20.81 3.35 3.09
C ASN A 165 -20.64 1.97 2.39
N MET A 166 -20.30 0.92 3.13
CA MET A 166 -20.18 -0.46 2.65
C MET A 166 -20.85 -1.45 3.60
N GLN A 167 -21.28 -2.58 3.04
CA GLN A 167 -21.75 -3.76 3.75
C GLN A 167 -20.68 -4.86 3.77
N GLN A 168 -20.84 -5.82 4.67
CA GLN A 168 -19.99 -7.01 4.73
C GLN A 168 -20.11 -7.79 3.41
N GLY A 169 -18.98 -8.10 2.76
CA GLY A 169 -18.97 -8.77 1.45
C GLY A 169 -18.73 -7.82 0.27
N ASP A 170 -18.98 -6.52 0.41
CA ASP A 170 -18.81 -5.57 -0.70
C ASP A 170 -17.35 -5.44 -1.13
N ALA A 171 -16.43 -5.45 -0.18
CA ALA A 171 -15.01 -5.28 -0.47
C ALA A 171 -14.43 -6.43 -1.29
N GLN A 172 -14.92 -7.66 -1.11
CA GLN A 172 -14.49 -8.83 -1.87
C GLN A 172 -14.80 -8.66 -3.37
N ASN A 173 -15.82 -7.86 -3.71
CA ASN A 173 -16.16 -7.55 -5.10
C ASN A 173 -15.32 -6.40 -5.69
N LEU A 174 -14.66 -5.61 -4.84
CA LEU A 174 -13.87 -4.43 -5.23
C LEU A 174 -12.36 -4.69 -5.19
N ARG A 175 -11.89 -5.53 -4.25
CA ARG A 175 -10.48 -5.82 -3.96
C ARG A 175 -10.05 -7.10 -4.65
N ILE A 176 -9.94 -7.04 -5.97
CA ILE A 176 -9.61 -8.20 -6.79
C ILE A 176 -8.18 -8.65 -6.53
N GLY A 177 -8.00 -9.93 -6.21
CA GLY A 177 -6.74 -10.50 -5.76
C GLY A 177 -6.97 -11.81 -5.02
N PHE A 178 -6.00 -12.21 -4.19
CA PHE A 178 -6.06 -13.44 -3.41
C PHE A 178 -6.09 -13.11 -1.91
N LEU A 179 -7.01 -13.75 -1.19
CA LEU A 179 -7.10 -13.69 0.27
C LEU A 179 -6.48 -14.95 0.88
N LEU A 180 -5.26 -14.81 1.39
CA LEU A 180 -4.37 -15.89 1.80
C LEU A 180 -4.55 -16.26 3.27
N HIS A 181 -5.01 -17.49 3.53
CA HIS A 181 -5.14 -18.03 4.89
C HIS A 181 -3.83 -18.73 5.35
N SER A 182 -3.83 -19.29 6.57
CA SER A 182 -2.64 -19.93 7.12
C SER A 182 -2.10 -21.08 6.27
N ASN A 183 -0.78 -21.24 6.23
CA ASN A 183 -0.08 -22.28 5.50
C ASN A 183 -0.41 -22.27 3.99
N THR A 184 -0.56 -21.08 3.42
CA THR A 184 -0.78 -20.90 1.99
C THR A 184 0.48 -20.46 1.28
N ALA A 185 0.57 -20.79 0.00
CA ALA A 185 1.66 -20.33 -0.86
C ALA A 185 1.12 -19.89 -2.22
N VAL A 186 1.65 -18.80 -2.76
CA VAL A 186 1.44 -18.39 -4.14
C VAL A 186 2.80 -18.19 -4.80
N LYS A 187 3.04 -18.90 -5.90
CA LYS A 187 4.36 -18.93 -6.54
C LYS A 187 4.30 -18.86 -8.05
N ASN A 188 5.30 -18.23 -8.67
CA ASN A 188 5.55 -18.31 -10.11
C ASN A 188 4.37 -17.83 -10.98
N ILE A 189 3.72 -16.74 -10.58
CA ILE A 189 2.55 -16.18 -11.30
C ILE A 189 2.75 -14.71 -11.64
N ASN A 190 2.04 -14.26 -12.67
CA ASN A 190 1.82 -12.85 -12.94
C ASN A 190 0.40 -12.47 -12.49
N PHE A 191 0.22 -11.25 -12.02
CA PHE A 191 -1.10 -10.70 -11.74
C PHE A 191 -1.19 -9.26 -12.26
N GLN A 192 -2.32 -8.94 -12.89
CA GLN A 192 -2.61 -7.62 -13.45
C GLN A 192 -3.92 -7.10 -12.89
N GLY A 193 -3.83 -6.09 -12.02
CA GLY A 193 -5.00 -5.34 -11.56
C GLY A 193 -5.57 -4.41 -12.64
N ARG A 194 -6.74 -3.84 -12.40
CA ARG A 194 -7.40 -2.89 -13.32
C ARG A 194 -7.84 -1.57 -12.69
N ASP A 195 -7.38 -1.28 -11.48
CA ASP A 195 -7.62 -0.01 -10.86
C ASP A 195 -6.87 1.08 -11.62
N VAL A 196 -7.62 2.10 -12.04
CA VAL A 196 -7.05 3.35 -12.60
C VAL A 196 -7.07 4.46 -11.54
N VAL A 197 -7.96 4.32 -10.58
CA VAL A 197 -8.20 5.06 -9.33
C VAL A 197 -7.35 4.74 -8.11
N ARG A 198 -7.03 5.70 -7.21
CA ARG A 198 -7.13 5.42 -5.76
C ARG A 198 -8.35 6.17 -5.21
N PRO A 199 -9.37 5.47 -4.70
CA PRO A 199 -10.52 6.15 -4.08
C PRO A 199 -10.10 7.02 -2.90
N TYR A 200 -10.78 8.15 -2.69
CA TYR A 200 -10.58 9.00 -1.52
C TYR A 200 -10.87 8.27 -0.21
N ASP A 201 -11.83 7.34 -0.23
CA ASP A 201 -12.13 6.49 0.91
C ASP A 201 -10.95 5.56 1.26
N ASN A 202 -10.09 5.25 0.28
CA ASN A 202 -8.83 4.53 0.46
C ASN A 202 -7.64 5.47 0.75
N GLY A 203 -7.91 6.72 1.16
CA GLY A 203 -6.90 7.73 1.44
C GLY A 203 -5.93 7.32 2.55
N ASN A 204 -6.42 6.66 3.59
CA ASN A 204 -5.60 6.12 4.68
C ASN A 204 -5.25 4.63 4.51
N LEU A 205 -5.54 4.04 3.34
CA LEU A 205 -5.36 2.63 3.00
C LEU A 205 -6.17 1.65 3.85
N CYS A 206 -6.87 0.72 3.23
CA CYS A 206 -7.58 -0.33 3.95
C CYS A 206 -7.50 -1.69 3.27
N GLY A 207 -6.57 -1.85 2.32
CA GLY A 207 -6.43 -3.00 1.44
C GLY A 207 -6.48 -2.62 -0.04
N GLY A 208 -7.00 -3.54 -0.85
CA GLY A 208 -6.87 -3.57 -2.31
C GLY A 208 -5.57 -4.22 -2.80
N GLY A 209 -4.98 -5.11 -1.99
CA GLY A 209 -3.81 -5.89 -2.36
C GLY A 209 -4.11 -6.92 -3.44
N ALA A 210 -3.18 -7.12 -4.37
CA ALA A 210 -3.18 -8.32 -5.21
C ALA A 210 -3.09 -9.58 -4.35
N PHE A 211 -2.36 -9.49 -3.23
CA PHE A 211 -2.34 -10.47 -2.16
C PHE A 211 -2.71 -9.80 -0.83
N GLU A 212 -3.67 -10.39 -0.11
CA GLU A 212 -4.09 -9.93 1.20
C GLU A 212 -4.19 -11.07 2.21
N THR A 213 -4.13 -10.76 3.50
CA THR A 213 -4.56 -11.67 4.57
C THR A 213 -5.94 -11.28 5.11
N PRO A 214 -6.68 -12.22 5.73
CA PRO A 214 -7.88 -11.89 6.49
C PRO A 214 -7.63 -10.80 7.53
N GLY A 215 -8.65 -9.96 7.76
CA GLY A 215 -8.56 -8.86 8.72
C GLY A 215 -9.58 -7.76 8.46
N CYS A 216 -9.36 -6.61 9.07
CA CYS A 216 -10.20 -5.44 9.00
C CYS A 216 -10.14 -4.77 7.63
N MET A 217 -11.30 -4.34 7.16
CA MET A 217 -11.47 -3.61 5.90
C MET A 217 -11.41 -2.10 6.12
N SER A 218 -10.65 -1.64 7.10
CA SER A 218 -10.55 -0.25 7.49
C SER A 218 -9.10 0.14 7.77
N PRO A 219 -8.75 1.43 7.62
CA PRO A 219 -7.38 1.90 7.87
C PRO A 219 -6.94 1.80 9.34
N GLY A 220 -7.82 1.44 10.26
CA GLY A 220 -7.59 1.71 11.68
C GLY A 220 -7.60 3.22 11.95
N PHE A 221 -7.18 3.63 13.13
CA PHE A 221 -7.15 5.02 13.60
C PHE A 221 -6.08 5.88 12.88
N GLY A 222 -6.31 6.17 11.59
CA GLY A 222 -5.41 6.91 10.70
C GLY A 222 -5.25 8.41 11.02
N ASP A 223 -6.32 9.09 11.44
CA ASP A 223 -6.32 10.52 11.78
C ASP A 223 -5.76 10.81 13.18
N GLY A 224 -5.35 9.74 13.85
CA GLY A 224 -5.03 9.72 15.25
C GLY A 224 -3.64 10.18 15.63
N VAL A 225 -3.57 10.95 16.72
CA VAL A 225 -2.31 11.28 17.42
C VAL A 225 -2.29 10.61 18.79
N GLY A 226 -1.23 9.85 19.07
CA GLY A 226 -0.84 9.49 20.44
C GLY A 226 -1.30 8.13 20.98
N THR A 227 -0.96 7.88 22.24
CA THR A 227 -0.97 6.56 22.89
C THR A 227 -2.35 6.11 23.40
N GLY A 228 -3.39 6.94 23.31
CA GLY A 228 -4.73 6.62 23.83
C GLY A 228 -5.46 5.49 23.07
N TRP A 229 -4.86 5.01 21.97
CA TRP A 229 -5.38 3.91 21.16
C TRP A 229 -4.64 2.60 21.36
N GLN A 230 -3.55 2.62 22.13
CA GLN A 230 -2.77 1.42 22.43
C GLN A 230 -3.67 0.28 22.92
N ASN A 231 -3.45 -0.91 22.36
CA ASN A 231 -4.12 -2.15 22.74
C ASN A 231 -5.62 -2.20 22.42
N LYS A 232 -6.14 -1.30 21.59
CA LYS A 232 -7.50 -1.48 21.08
C LYS A 232 -7.55 -2.65 20.12
N VAL A 233 -8.63 -3.41 20.24
CA VAL A 233 -8.94 -4.58 19.43
C VAL A 233 -10.26 -4.31 18.71
N GLY A 234 -10.35 -4.72 17.45
CA GLY A 234 -11.49 -4.47 16.58
C GLY A 234 -11.10 -3.70 15.33
N CYS A 235 -12.07 -3.56 14.42
CA CYS A 235 -11.90 -2.74 13.23
C CYS A 235 -12.39 -1.33 13.50
N PHE A 236 -11.59 -0.34 13.13
CA PHE A 236 -11.89 1.07 13.34
C PHE A 236 -11.61 1.83 12.04
N ASP A 237 -12.47 2.78 11.70
CA ASP A 237 -12.20 3.70 10.58
C ASP A 237 -11.11 4.72 10.95
N HIS A 238 -10.75 5.57 9.99
CA HIS A 238 -9.67 6.54 10.17
C HIS A 238 -9.90 7.53 11.31
N THR A 239 -11.16 7.79 11.68
CA THR A 239 -11.53 8.66 12.80
C THR A 239 -11.56 7.92 14.15
N GLY A 240 -11.41 6.59 14.13
CA GLY A 240 -11.50 5.72 15.31
C GLY A 240 -12.92 5.23 15.58
N LYS A 241 -13.87 5.41 14.68
CA LYS A 241 -15.20 4.82 14.86
C LYS A 241 -15.14 3.33 14.59
N ALA A 242 -15.62 2.53 15.54
CA ALA A 242 -15.67 1.07 15.38
C ALA A 242 -16.58 0.67 14.20
N ASN A 243 -16.17 -0.37 13.49
CA ASN A 243 -16.95 -1.05 12.46
C ASN A 243 -16.71 -2.57 12.55
N ASN A 244 -17.50 -3.34 11.81
CA ASN A 244 -17.42 -4.80 11.79
C ASN A 244 -17.07 -5.35 10.40
N LEU A 245 -16.42 -4.52 9.57
CA LEU A 245 -16.12 -4.86 8.20
C LEU A 245 -14.80 -5.64 8.14
N ILE A 246 -14.87 -6.91 7.73
CA ILE A 246 -13.72 -7.81 7.65
C ILE A 246 -13.64 -8.56 6.31
N THR A 247 -12.44 -8.95 5.90
CA THR A 247 -12.21 -10.01 4.91
C THR A 247 -11.91 -11.33 5.63
N GLY A 248 -12.33 -12.45 5.03
CA GLY A 248 -12.13 -13.78 5.62
C GLY A 248 -12.83 -13.94 6.97
N ASP A 249 -12.13 -14.50 7.95
CA ASP A 249 -12.60 -14.65 9.33
C ASP A 249 -12.12 -13.53 10.27
N GLY A 250 -11.40 -12.53 9.73
CA GLY A 250 -10.88 -11.39 10.48
C GLY A 250 -9.70 -11.72 11.40
N LYS A 251 -9.13 -12.92 11.33
CA LYS A 251 -8.07 -13.38 12.24
C LYS A 251 -6.69 -13.37 11.60
N GLY A 252 -5.69 -13.39 12.48
CA GLY A 252 -4.30 -13.51 12.11
C GLY A 252 -4.01 -14.87 11.49
N VAL A 253 -3.12 -14.87 10.51
CA VAL A 253 -2.71 -16.06 9.79
C VAL A 253 -1.22 -16.32 9.97
N GLU A 254 -0.78 -17.55 9.74
CA GLU A 254 0.62 -17.92 9.86
C GLU A 254 1.15 -18.61 8.61
N ASN A 255 2.47 -18.52 8.37
CA ASN A 255 3.18 -19.29 7.35
C ASN A 255 2.66 -19.04 5.92
N VAL A 256 2.36 -17.77 5.59
CA VAL A 256 1.99 -17.37 4.22
C VAL A 256 3.24 -17.12 3.39
N VAL A 257 3.30 -17.68 2.19
CA VAL A 257 4.43 -17.52 1.26
C VAL A 257 3.96 -16.89 -0.06
N ILE A 258 4.58 -15.78 -0.45
CA ILE A 258 4.42 -15.14 -1.76
C ILE A 258 5.80 -15.11 -2.40
N GLU A 259 6.02 -15.89 -3.45
CA GLU A 259 7.36 -16.12 -4.00
C GLU A 259 7.39 -16.03 -5.52
N ASN A 260 8.36 -15.31 -6.11
CA ASN A 260 8.52 -15.23 -7.57
C ASN A 260 7.22 -14.79 -8.26
N VAL A 261 6.63 -13.69 -7.80
CA VAL A 261 5.41 -13.13 -8.39
C VAL A 261 5.71 -11.81 -9.09
N ARG A 262 4.97 -11.50 -10.15
CA ARG A 262 5.14 -10.27 -10.93
C ARG A 262 3.81 -9.56 -11.12
N LEU A 263 3.78 -8.26 -10.82
CA LEU A 263 2.55 -7.49 -10.72
C LEU A 263 2.53 -6.28 -11.65
N ASN A 264 1.35 -6.06 -12.25
CA ASN A 264 0.92 -4.80 -12.86
C ASN A 264 1.85 -4.27 -13.96
N ASP A 265 2.53 -5.14 -14.69
CA ASP A 265 3.38 -4.77 -15.82
C ASP A 265 2.85 -5.28 -17.16
N TRP A 266 1.84 -6.16 -17.15
CA TRP A 266 1.32 -6.83 -18.33
C TRP A 266 0.70 -5.85 -19.33
N LEU A 267 -0.03 -4.85 -18.83
CA LEU A 267 -0.70 -3.83 -19.63
C LEU A 267 0.06 -2.51 -19.72
N LEU A 268 1.23 -2.42 -19.08
CA LEU A 268 2.09 -1.24 -19.19
C LEU A 268 2.97 -1.35 -20.44
N PRO A 269 3.28 -0.24 -21.12
CA PRO A 269 4.35 -0.24 -22.13
C PRO A 269 5.71 -0.50 -21.46
N SER A 270 6.71 -0.94 -22.23
CA SER A 270 8.05 -1.28 -21.69
C SER A 270 8.78 -0.08 -21.08
N ASN A 271 8.50 1.13 -21.56
CA ASN A 271 9.09 2.37 -21.06
C ASN A 271 7.97 3.41 -20.84
N PRO A 272 7.17 3.25 -19.76
CA PRO A 272 6.01 4.11 -19.55
C PRO A 272 6.46 5.53 -19.21
N SER A 273 5.87 6.50 -19.90
CA SER A 273 5.90 7.90 -19.50
C SER A 273 5.15 8.12 -18.19
N GLN A 274 5.39 9.24 -17.52
CA GLN A 274 4.65 9.58 -16.30
C GLN A 274 3.13 9.62 -16.54
N ALA A 275 2.68 10.12 -17.69
CA ALA A 275 1.26 10.16 -18.03
C ALA A 275 0.67 8.74 -18.15
N GLU A 276 1.43 7.80 -18.70
CA GLU A 276 1.02 6.38 -18.77
C GLU A 276 1.03 5.73 -17.38
N LEU A 277 1.98 6.07 -16.49
CA LEU A 277 1.96 5.58 -15.10
C LEU A 277 0.73 6.11 -14.33
N VAL A 278 0.42 7.39 -14.46
CA VAL A 278 -0.73 8.01 -13.78
C VAL A 278 -2.05 7.38 -14.26
N ASN A 279 -2.16 7.04 -15.54
CA ASN A 279 -3.39 6.44 -16.10
C ASN A 279 -3.38 4.91 -16.20
N GLY A 280 -2.25 4.27 -15.87
CA GLY A 280 -2.00 2.85 -16.10
C GLY A 280 -2.77 1.94 -15.13
N GLN A 281 -3.20 0.78 -15.60
CA GLN A 281 -3.97 -0.15 -14.77
C GLN A 281 -3.08 -0.93 -13.79
N GLY A 282 -3.52 -1.08 -12.54
CA GLY A 282 -2.86 -1.91 -11.54
C GLY A 282 -3.75 -2.29 -10.37
N SER A 283 -3.18 -2.83 -9.30
CA SER A 283 -3.87 -3.01 -8.01
C SER A 283 -3.71 -1.76 -7.12
N GLN A 284 -4.51 -1.61 -6.06
CA GLN A 284 -4.22 -0.59 -5.05
C GLN A 284 -2.88 -0.86 -4.40
N VAL A 285 -2.67 -2.08 -3.91
CA VAL A 285 -1.47 -2.51 -3.18
C VAL A 285 -0.91 -3.78 -3.81
N ALA A 286 0.39 -4.05 -3.72
CA ALA A 286 0.93 -5.36 -4.10
C ALA A 286 0.60 -6.41 -3.02
N VAL A 287 1.02 -6.16 -1.77
CA VAL A 287 0.76 -7.02 -0.62
C VAL A 287 0.23 -6.20 0.54
N TRP A 288 -0.93 -6.59 1.07
CA TRP A 288 -1.55 -5.98 2.24
C TRP A 288 -1.77 -7.02 3.34
N LEU A 289 -0.98 -6.97 4.41
CA LEU A 289 -1.26 -7.77 5.59
C LEU A 289 -2.20 -6.99 6.49
N ALA A 290 -3.43 -7.44 6.62
CA ALA A 290 -4.46 -6.69 7.31
C ALA A 290 -4.33 -6.79 8.84
N MET A 291 -4.72 -5.70 9.52
CA MET A 291 -4.94 -5.71 10.95
C MET A 291 -6.11 -6.64 11.29
N THR A 292 -5.97 -7.46 12.31
CA THR A 292 -6.99 -8.45 12.68
C THR A 292 -8.07 -7.86 13.58
N GLN A 293 -9.30 -8.32 13.45
CA GLN A 293 -10.42 -7.89 14.28
C GLN A 293 -10.26 -8.29 15.75
N ASP A 294 -9.67 -9.45 16.04
CA ASP A 294 -9.50 -9.99 17.39
C ASP A 294 -8.14 -9.64 18.02
N GLY A 295 -7.30 -8.89 17.30
CA GLY A 295 -5.95 -8.50 17.73
C GLY A 295 -4.92 -9.63 17.67
N SER A 296 -5.28 -10.80 17.15
CA SER A 296 -4.33 -11.89 16.91
C SER A 296 -3.22 -11.47 15.96
N ALA A 297 -2.09 -12.17 16.03
CA ALA A 297 -0.94 -11.84 15.21
C ALA A 297 -1.02 -12.53 13.85
N THR A 298 -0.66 -11.81 12.79
CA THR A 298 -0.30 -12.42 11.51
C THR A 298 1.21 -12.64 11.52
N THR A 299 1.66 -13.89 11.36
CA THR A 299 3.04 -14.28 11.67
C THR A 299 3.73 -15.06 10.56
N ASN A 300 5.06 -14.98 10.49
CA ASN A 300 5.88 -15.73 9.53
C ASN A 300 5.38 -15.62 8.08
N VAL A 301 4.98 -14.41 7.67
CA VAL A 301 4.68 -14.12 6.28
C VAL A 301 5.99 -13.84 5.55
N ARG A 302 6.17 -14.47 4.38
CA ARG A 302 7.37 -14.33 3.56
C ARG A 302 6.99 -13.85 2.17
N VAL A 303 7.49 -12.67 1.79
CA VAL A 303 7.38 -12.12 0.45
C VAL A 303 8.78 -12.09 -0.14
N THR A 304 9.04 -12.93 -1.14
CA THR A 304 10.39 -13.10 -1.69
C THR A 304 10.36 -12.97 -3.20
N ASN A 305 11.30 -12.19 -3.74
CA ASN A 305 11.46 -12.01 -5.18
C ASN A 305 10.14 -11.58 -5.87
N LEU A 306 9.38 -10.69 -5.21
CA LEU A 306 8.22 -10.03 -5.80
C LEU A 306 8.68 -8.88 -6.69
N VAL A 307 8.12 -8.77 -7.89
CA VAL A 307 8.27 -7.59 -8.74
C VAL A 307 6.91 -6.91 -8.90
N SER A 308 6.85 -5.59 -8.74
CA SER A 308 5.67 -4.79 -9.07
C SER A 308 6.10 -3.54 -9.82
N MET A 309 5.50 -3.28 -10.98
CA MET A 309 5.87 -2.14 -11.82
C MET A 309 4.96 -0.93 -11.65
N LEU A 310 3.81 -1.11 -10.97
CA LEU A 310 2.84 -0.05 -10.71
C LEU A 310 1.88 -0.48 -9.60
N THR A 311 1.56 0.44 -8.69
CA THR A 311 0.40 0.33 -7.79
C THR A 311 -0.28 1.69 -7.63
N ARG A 312 -1.57 1.71 -7.27
CA ARG A 312 -2.32 2.96 -7.04
C ARG A 312 -2.11 3.56 -5.65
N ALA A 313 -1.58 2.75 -4.74
CA ALA A 313 -1.30 3.09 -3.37
C ALA A 313 0.07 2.49 -3.01
N ASP A 314 0.19 1.74 -1.92
CA ASP A 314 1.47 1.19 -1.48
C ASP A 314 2.00 0.09 -2.38
N GLY A 315 3.29 -0.23 -2.26
CA GLY A 315 3.83 -1.50 -2.70
C GLY A 315 3.43 -2.60 -1.72
N ILE A 316 4.18 -2.73 -0.63
CA ILE A 316 3.89 -3.69 0.46
C ILE A 316 3.55 -2.90 1.71
N ASN A 317 2.46 -3.27 2.39
CA ASN A 317 2.13 -2.71 3.70
C ASN A 317 1.83 -3.83 4.70
N PHE A 318 2.65 -3.90 5.76
CA PHE A 318 2.46 -4.81 6.88
C PHE A 318 1.69 -4.06 7.99
N HIS A 319 0.37 -4.22 8.02
CA HIS A 319 -0.55 -3.42 8.82
C HIS A 319 -1.10 -4.16 10.05
N GLY A 320 -0.97 -3.57 11.24
CA GLY A 320 -1.45 -4.11 12.51
C GLY A 320 -0.42 -4.98 13.25
N ASN A 321 -0.89 -6.06 13.90
CA ASN A 321 -0.07 -6.93 14.76
C ASN A 321 0.74 -7.95 13.95
N ILE A 322 1.59 -7.47 13.05
CA ILE A 322 2.43 -8.33 12.19
C ILE A 322 3.70 -8.75 12.94
N GLN A 323 3.99 -10.05 12.94
CA GLN A 323 5.15 -10.60 13.64
C GLN A 323 6.03 -11.49 12.74
N ASP A 324 7.34 -11.46 12.97
CA ASP A 324 8.32 -12.39 12.38
C ASP A 324 8.20 -12.55 10.86
N SER A 325 7.88 -11.44 10.17
CA SER A 325 7.55 -11.45 8.74
C SER A 325 8.60 -10.71 7.93
N VAL A 326 8.89 -11.22 6.73
CA VAL A 326 9.99 -10.77 5.88
C VAL A 326 9.46 -10.40 4.50
N ALA A 327 9.86 -9.23 4.00
CA ALA A 327 9.88 -8.95 2.57
C ALA A 327 11.34 -8.83 2.11
N GLU A 328 11.77 -9.71 1.21
CA GLU A 328 13.16 -9.77 0.77
C GLU A 328 13.33 -9.93 -0.73
N ASP A 329 14.42 -9.37 -1.23
CA ASP A 329 14.77 -9.39 -2.65
C ASP A 329 13.59 -8.93 -3.53
N CYS A 330 12.77 -7.99 -3.07
CA CYS A 330 11.66 -7.47 -3.83
C CYS A 330 12.10 -6.27 -4.69
N HIS A 331 11.37 -6.01 -5.76
CA HIS A 331 11.59 -4.87 -6.66
C HIS A 331 10.25 -4.21 -6.95
N ILE A 332 10.04 -3.02 -6.41
CA ILE A 332 8.77 -2.31 -6.55
C ILE A 332 9.03 -0.92 -7.10
N GLU A 333 8.32 -0.57 -8.16
CA GLU A 333 8.41 0.75 -8.78
C GLU A 333 7.04 1.38 -8.98
N ASN A 334 7.03 2.71 -9.07
CA ASN A 334 5.90 3.52 -9.51
C ASN A 334 4.63 3.30 -8.67
N THR A 335 4.77 3.42 -7.35
CA THR A 335 3.64 3.36 -6.42
C THR A 335 2.86 4.68 -6.40
N GLY A 336 1.67 4.66 -5.81
CA GLY A 336 0.89 5.88 -5.55
C GLY A 336 1.13 6.46 -4.17
N ASP A 337 1.88 5.75 -3.34
CA ASP A 337 2.16 6.06 -1.93
C ASP A 337 3.49 5.37 -1.55
N ASP A 338 3.63 4.89 -0.32
CA ASP A 338 4.84 4.25 0.19
C ASP A 338 5.21 2.95 -0.56
N ILE A 339 6.48 2.73 -0.87
CA ILE A 339 6.91 1.48 -1.53
C ILE A 339 6.86 0.31 -0.56
N TYR A 340 7.43 0.50 0.62
CA TYR A 340 7.42 -0.48 1.71
C TYR A 340 6.97 0.18 3.00
N ALA A 341 5.88 -0.29 3.59
CA ALA A 341 5.33 0.26 4.81
C ALA A 341 5.26 -0.80 5.92
N ILE A 342 5.74 -0.41 7.10
CA ILE A 342 5.46 -1.10 8.36
C ILE A 342 4.49 -0.21 9.11
N TRP A 343 3.26 -0.66 9.28
CA TRP A 343 2.26 0.11 9.97
C TRP A 343 1.71 -0.71 11.13
N GLY A 344 2.40 -0.69 12.27
CA GLY A 344 1.97 -1.44 13.45
C GLY A 344 0.60 -0.99 13.98
N ALA A 345 0.15 0.19 13.55
CA ALA A 345 -1.01 0.85 14.09
C ALA A 345 -0.92 0.88 15.64
N TYR A 346 -2.04 0.74 16.31
CA TYR A 346 -2.12 0.63 17.77
C TYR A 346 -2.01 -0.80 18.28
N ALA A 347 -1.51 -1.73 17.46
CA ALA A 347 -1.34 -3.12 17.85
C ALA A 347 -0.35 -3.27 19.02
N MET A 348 -0.56 -4.33 19.80
CA MET A 348 0.18 -4.53 21.04
C MET A 348 1.67 -4.84 20.83
N ASN A 349 2.01 -5.57 19.76
CA ASN A 349 3.36 -6.11 19.58
C ASN A 349 3.78 -6.36 18.11
N PRO A 350 3.64 -5.38 17.18
CA PRO A 350 4.24 -5.51 15.86
C PRO A 350 5.76 -5.63 16.01
N SER A 351 6.35 -6.75 15.62
CA SER A 351 7.76 -7.07 15.93
C SER A 351 8.39 -8.06 14.95
N GLY A 352 9.72 -8.11 14.89
CA GLY A 352 10.41 -9.03 13.99
C GLY A 352 10.13 -8.79 12.50
N VAL A 353 9.66 -7.60 12.12
CA VAL A 353 9.40 -7.26 10.72
C VAL A 353 10.71 -6.88 10.03
N VAL A 354 10.99 -7.48 8.87
CA VAL A 354 12.24 -7.28 8.14
C VAL A 354 11.97 -6.95 6.68
N PHE A 355 12.50 -5.83 6.21
CA PHE A 355 12.66 -5.51 4.80
C PHE A 355 14.14 -5.59 4.45
N ARG A 356 14.56 -6.53 3.58
CA ARG A 356 15.97 -6.70 3.24
C ARG A 356 16.25 -6.89 1.76
N ASN A 357 17.36 -6.32 1.28
CA ASN A 357 17.83 -6.46 -0.11
C ASN A 357 16.78 -6.05 -1.16
N ASN A 358 15.93 -5.08 -0.82
CA ASN A 358 14.84 -4.65 -1.67
C ASN A 358 15.28 -3.50 -2.60
N VAL A 359 14.57 -3.32 -3.71
CA VAL A 359 14.72 -2.19 -4.63
C VAL A 359 13.39 -1.45 -4.72
N GLY A 360 13.37 -0.19 -4.31
CA GLY A 360 12.22 0.69 -4.44
C GLY A 360 12.50 1.84 -5.41
N LYS A 361 11.61 2.11 -6.38
CA LYS A 361 11.75 3.28 -7.26
C LYS A 361 10.48 4.12 -7.39
N ASN A 362 10.68 5.44 -7.46
CA ASN A 362 9.68 6.40 -7.94
C ASN A 362 8.36 6.37 -7.16
N ALA A 363 8.45 6.49 -5.83
CA ALA A 363 7.28 6.51 -4.94
C ALA A 363 6.32 7.66 -5.28
N GLY A 364 5.02 7.45 -5.08
CA GLY A 364 3.98 8.48 -5.21
C GLY A 364 3.60 8.88 -6.65
N VAL A 365 4.31 8.42 -7.69
CA VAL A 365 4.12 8.87 -9.08
C VAL A 365 2.69 8.70 -9.59
N THR A 366 1.98 7.62 -9.23
CA THR A 366 0.63 7.36 -9.76
C THR A 366 -0.43 8.29 -9.16
N ARG A 367 -0.08 8.99 -8.08
CA ARG A 367 -0.86 10.10 -7.50
C ARG A 367 -0.21 11.46 -7.73
N ASN A 368 0.55 11.60 -8.83
CA ASN A 368 1.25 12.82 -9.19
C ASN A 368 2.19 13.34 -8.08
N TYR A 369 2.83 12.43 -7.33
CA TYR A 369 3.72 12.73 -6.21
C TYR A 369 3.04 13.52 -5.09
N GLY A 370 1.76 13.20 -4.82
CA GLY A 370 1.01 13.78 -3.70
C GLY A 370 1.58 13.41 -2.33
N TYR A 371 2.05 12.17 -2.19
CA TYR A 371 2.75 11.61 -1.01
C TYR A 371 3.42 10.29 -1.42
N GLY A 372 4.36 9.79 -0.60
CA GLY A 372 4.95 8.45 -0.70
C GLY A 372 6.47 8.46 -0.57
N VAL A 373 7.00 7.64 0.32
CA VAL A 373 8.46 7.42 0.49
C VAL A 373 8.87 6.00 0.08
N CYS A 374 10.16 5.72 0.04
CA CYS A 374 10.61 4.35 -0.23
C CYS A 374 10.27 3.41 0.93
N VAL A 375 10.57 3.80 2.17
CA VAL A 375 10.22 3.01 3.36
C VAL A 375 9.54 3.90 4.40
N ALA A 376 8.35 3.52 4.83
CA ALA A 376 7.64 4.20 5.90
C ALA A 376 7.44 3.26 7.11
N ILE A 377 7.64 3.80 8.30
CA ILE A 377 7.49 3.05 9.56
C ILE A 377 6.58 3.85 10.49
N TYR A 378 5.42 3.30 10.80
CA TYR A 378 4.37 3.88 11.63
C TYR A 378 4.11 2.98 12.85
N GLY A 379 4.95 3.11 13.87
CA GLY A 379 4.80 2.36 15.12
C GLY A 379 5.21 0.90 14.99
N THR A 380 6.16 0.48 15.81
CA THR A 380 6.60 -0.92 15.89
C THR A 380 7.40 -1.14 17.15
N LYS A 381 7.44 -2.37 17.64
CA LYS A 381 8.40 -2.78 18.68
C LYS A 381 9.74 -3.20 18.06
N GLU A 382 9.74 -3.92 16.95
CA GLU A 382 10.98 -4.27 16.27
C GLU A 382 10.80 -4.28 14.75
N ALA A 383 11.64 -3.50 14.07
CA ALA A 383 11.75 -3.49 12.63
C ALA A 383 13.21 -3.45 12.19
N THR A 384 13.49 -4.10 11.06
CA THR A 384 14.79 -4.04 10.39
C THR A 384 14.60 -3.70 8.92
N VAL A 385 15.34 -2.69 8.44
CA VAL A 385 15.45 -2.35 7.02
C VAL A 385 16.92 -2.38 6.65
N SER A 386 17.30 -3.31 5.77
CA SER A 386 18.70 -3.48 5.40
C SER A 386 18.96 -3.79 3.93
N GLY A 387 20.14 -3.42 3.42
CA GLY A 387 20.53 -3.72 2.03
C GLY A 387 19.60 -3.11 0.97
N THR A 388 18.71 -2.19 1.36
CA THR A 388 17.63 -1.70 0.50
C THR A 388 18.15 -0.53 -0.33
N LYS A 389 17.89 -0.57 -1.64
CA LYS A 389 18.24 0.48 -2.59
C LYS A 389 17.00 1.22 -3.02
N CYS A 390 16.98 2.53 -2.83
CA CYS A 390 15.87 3.38 -3.21
C CYS A 390 16.28 4.37 -4.28
N TYR A 391 15.39 4.62 -5.23
CA TYR A 391 15.63 5.54 -6.34
C TYR A 391 14.51 6.57 -6.41
N ASP A 392 14.90 7.84 -6.43
CA ASP A 392 13.96 8.95 -6.41
C ASP A 392 14.31 10.02 -7.45
N LYS A 393 13.32 10.77 -7.92
CA LYS A 393 13.51 11.78 -8.95
C LYS A 393 14.41 12.91 -8.44
N LYS A 394 15.23 13.44 -9.34
CA LYS A 394 16.11 14.57 -9.03
C LYS A 394 15.32 15.83 -8.69
N GLU A 395 14.34 16.15 -9.53
CA GLU A 395 13.48 17.32 -9.33
C GLU A 395 12.15 16.89 -8.72
N TRP A 396 12.06 16.93 -7.40
CA TRP A 396 10.75 16.82 -6.74
C TRP A 396 9.90 18.00 -7.16
N ASN A 397 8.62 17.74 -7.45
CA ASN A 397 7.79 18.61 -8.26
C ASN A 397 7.64 19.99 -7.59
N ALA A 398 8.14 21.08 -8.21
CA ALA A 398 7.90 22.45 -7.74
C ALA A 398 6.41 22.81 -7.70
N GLY A 399 5.57 22.03 -8.39
CA GLY A 399 4.11 22.12 -8.43
C GLY A 399 3.36 21.25 -7.42
N GLN A 400 4.00 20.68 -6.38
CA GLN A 400 3.28 20.06 -5.27
C GLN A 400 2.37 21.11 -4.64
N ALA A 401 1.08 21.09 -4.97
CA ALA A 401 0.15 22.12 -4.58
C ALA A 401 -0.20 21.98 -3.08
N PRO A 402 -0.18 23.08 -2.32
CA PRO A 402 0.22 24.42 -2.76
C PRO A 402 1.74 24.55 -2.53
N HIS A 403 2.52 24.67 -3.61
CA HIS A 403 3.98 24.76 -3.66
C HIS A 403 4.77 24.35 -2.42
N GLY A 404 5.30 23.13 -2.39
CA GLY A 404 6.14 22.65 -1.29
C GLY A 404 5.44 22.97 0.02
N ASN A 405 4.29 22.32 0.23
CA ASN A 405 3.28 22.67 1.21
C ASN A 405 3.88 23.51 2.36
N ALA A 406 3.47 24.78 2.52
CA ALA A 406 3.93 25.59 3.66
C ALA A 406 3.58 24.94 5.02
N GLN A 407 2.70 23.92 5.02
CA GLN A 407 2.37 23.05 6.15
C GLN A 407 3.31 21.83 6.28
N CYS A 408 4.08 21.48 5.24
CA CYS A 408 5.18 20.53 5.32
C CYS A 408 6.37 21.21 5.99
N LEU A 409 6.65 20.81 7.22
CA LEU A 409 7.73 21.36 8.04
C LEU A 409 9.13 21.22 7.39
N ASN A 410 9.28 20.39 6.35
CA ASN A 410 10.55 20.02 5.73
C ASN A 410 10.73 20.53 4.28
N GLY A 411 9.90 21.47 3.81
CA GLY A 411 10.05 22.13 2.51
C GLY A 411 9.75 21.23 1.29
N ALA A 412 10.37 21.53 0.15
CA ALA A 412 10.07 20.93 -1.16
C ALA A 412 10.38 19.43 -1.30
N PHE A 413 11.02 18.81 -0.30
CA PHE A 413 11.41 17.39 -0.28
C PHE A 413 10.77 16.65 0.88
N CYS A 414 9.58 17.08 1.31
CA CYS A 414 9.00 16.54 2.53
C CYS A 414 8.58 15.06 2.42
N ASP A 415 8.40 14.53 1.22
CA ASP A 415 8.14 13.10 1.01
C ASP A 415 9.32 12.40 0.32
N SER A 416 10.52 12.99 0.39
CA SER A 416 11.71 12.48 -0.29
C SER A 416 12.80 12.15 0.73
N CYS A 417 12.83 10.88 1.10
CA CYS A 417 13.88 10.23 1.89
C CYS A 417 13.85 8.71 1.61
N LEU A 418 14.89 7.98 2.03
CA LEU A 418 14.87 6.53 1.93
C LEU A 418 13.92 5.93 2.96
N ALA A 419 14.03 6.35 4.23
CA ALA A 419 13.16 5.88 5.31
C ALA A 419 12.57 7.04 6.09
N TYR A 420 11.25 7.02 6.31
CA TYR A 420 10.56 7.91 7.24
C TYR A 420 9.98 7.10 8.41
N VAL A 421 10.50 7.35 9.62
CA VAL A 421 9.96 6.86 10.88
C VAL A 421 9.02 7.89 11.47
N HIS A 422 7.72 7.63 11.36
CA HIS A 422 6.64 8.48 11.84
C HIS A 422 6.26 8.15 13.27
N ASP A 423 6.03 9.16 14.11
CA ASP A 423 5.42 9.00 15.43
C ASP A 423 4.33 10.06 15.68
N GLY A 424 3.29 9.66 16.40
CA GLY A 424 2.13 10.51 16.67
C GLY A 424 1.20 10.70 15.48
N TRP A 425 1.31 9.88 14.43
CA TRP A 425 0.34 9.87 13.32
C TRP A 425 0.03 8.43 12.90
N PHE A 426 -1.09 8.21 12.20
CA PHE A 426 -1.57 6.88 11.80
C PHE A 426 -1.66 5.87 12.96
N GLY A 427 -1.94 6.35 14.17
CA GLY A 427 -1.96 5.48 15.34
C GLY A 427 -0.61 4.81 15.64
N ALA A 428 0.51 5.35 15.14
CA ALA A 428 1.85 4.85 15.41
C ALA A 428 2.11 4.77 16.92
N VAL A 429 2.54 3.59 17.36
CA VAL A 429 2.95 3.32 18.73
C VAL A 429 4.34 2.70 18.76
N TYR A 430 5.26 3.34 19.46
CA TYR A 430 6.57 2.77 19.81
C TYR A 430 6.59 2.44 21.31
N PRO A 431 6.42 1.17 21.69
CA PRO A 431 6.45 0.76 23.09
C PRO A 431 7.86 0.90 23.68
N ASP A 432 7.97 0.84 25.02
CA ASP A 432 9.27 0.81 25.69
C ASP A 432 10.10 -0.38 25.21
N GLY A 433 11.40 -0.14 24.98
CA GLY A 433 12.30 -1.14 24.41
C GLY A 433 12.13 -1.38 22.92
N ASN A 434 11.36 -0.55 22.21
CA ASN A 434 11.29 -0.63 20.75
C ASN A 434 12.68 -0.45 20.12
N THR A 435 12.87 -0.97 18.92
CA THR A 435 14.10 -0.77 18.13
C THR A 435 13.80 -0.81 16.64
N VAL A 436 14.21 0.23 15.92
CA VAL A 436 14.13 0.32 14.46
C VAL A 436 15.56 0.34 13.90
N LYS A 437 15.96 -0.74 13.22
CA LYS A 437 17.33 -0.91 12.70
C LYS A 437 17.35 -0.54 11.20
N LEU A 438 18.12 0.46 10.81
CA LEU A 438 18.24 0.95 9.43
C LEU A 438 19.72 0.94 9.01
N TYR A 439 20.18 -0.07 8.29
CA TYR A 439 21.60 -0.23 7.97
C TYR A 439 21.84 -0.72 6.55
N ASP A 440 23.03 -0.45 6.01
CA ASP A 440 23.42 -0.85 4.65
C ASP A 440 22.44 -0.47 3.53
N ASN A 441 21.68 0.62 3.72
CA ASN A 441 20.73 1.12 2.74
C ASN A 441 21.37 2.20 1.85
N GLU A 442 20.94 2.29 0.60
CA GLU A 442 21.47 3.22 -0.38
C GLU A 442 20.36 4.00 -1.09
N TYR A 443 20.58 5.30 -1.32
CA TYR A 443 19.59 6.20 -1.92
C TYR A 443 20.17 6.92 -3.13
N PHE A 444 19.51 6.80 -4.28
CA PHE A 444 19.99 7.21 -5.60
C PHE A 444 18.97 8.07 -6.34
N TYR A 445 19.45 8.86 -7.29
CA TYR A 445 18.57 9.50 -8.25
C TYR A 445 18.04 8.48 -9.27
N LEU A 446 16.81 8.65 -9.73
CA LEU A 446 16.27 7.90 -10.86
C LEU A 446 17.15 8.08 -12.11
N GLY A 447 17.34 7.00 -12.86
CA GLY A 447 18.06 7.00 -14.13
C GLY A 447 19.59 6.84 -14.03
N GLY A 448 20.15 6.53 -12.85
CA GLY A 448 21.56 6.18 -12.75
C GLY A 448 22.04 5.80 -11.36
N ASP A 449 23.36 5.64 -11.23
CA ASP A 449 24.03 5.21 -9.99
C ASP A 449 24.46 6.40 -9.11
N GLN A 450 23.98 7.61 -9.41
CA GLN A 450 24.32 8.78 -8.62
C GLN A 450 23.57 8.75 -7.28
N LYS A 451 24.32 8.61 -6.19
CA LYS A 451 23.77 8.72 -4.83
C LYS A 451 23.19 10.12 -4.57
N ILE A 452 22.05 10.16 -3.88
CA ILE A 452 21.47 11.41 -3.38
C ILE A 452 22.31 11.87 -2.18
N PRO A 453 22.93 13.06 -2.22
CA PRO A 453 23.71 13.57 -1.10
C PRO A 453 22.82 13.81 0.12
N SER A 454 23.32 13.51 1.32
CA SER A 454 22.59 13.78 2.58
C SER A 454 22.25 15.26 2.79
N ALA A 455 23.02 16.16 2.16
CA ALA A 455 22.77 17.59 2.16
C ALA A 455 21.61 18.00 1.23
N ASP A 456 21.29 17.19 0.20
CA ASP A 456 20.08 17.38 -0.61
C ASP A 456 18.88 16.81 0.16
N ARG A 457 18.99 15.53 0.57
CA ARG A 457 17.91 14.81 1.24
C ARG A 457 18.46 13.82 2.27
N PRO A 458 17.87 13.72 3.46
CA PRO A 458 18.31 12.77 4.46
C PRO A 458 18.02 11.33 4.01
N LEU A 459 18.92 10.41 4.36
CA LEU A 459 18.66 8.97 4.19
C LEU A 459 17.47 8.55 5.07
N THR A 460 17.50 8.96 6.34
CA THR A 460 16.47 8.66 7.32
C THR A 460 15.90 9.95 7.87
N ARG A 461 14.57 10.04 7.90
CA ARG A 461 13.84 11.05 8.64
C ARG A 461 13.11 10.40 9.81
N VAL A 462 13.11 11.12 10.93
CA VAL A 462 12.39 10.74 12.15
C VAL A 462 11.65 11.97 12.63
N ASP A 463 10.39 11.83 13.04
CA ASP A 463 9.66 12.93 13.64
C ASP A 463 10.37 13.43 14.91
N TRP A 464 10.41 14.75 15.10
CA TRP A 464 11.24 15.42 16.12
C TRP A 464 10.98 14.99 17.58
N ASN A 465 9.78 14.47 17.87
CA ASN A 465 9.37 13.95 19.18
C ASN A 465 9.18 12.44 19.19
N SER A 466 9.73 11.75 18.19
CA SER A 466 9.53 10.32 18.08
C SER A 466 10.10 9.57 19.29
N LYS A 467 9.29 8.64 19.80
CA LYS A 467 9.67 7.62 20.78
C LYS A 467 10.38 6.43 20.12
N ALA A 468 10.52 6.43 18.80
CA ALA A 468 11.24 5.40 18.09
C ALA A 468 12.73 5.44 18.45
N HIS A 469 13.26 4.31 18.88
CA HIS A 469 14.69 4.13 19.07
C HIS A 469 15.31 3.64 17.76
N VAL A 470 15.74 4.60 16.94
CA VAL A 470 16.29 4.35 15.61
C VAL A 470 17.80 4.14 15.69
N LEU A 471 18.27 3.01 15.16
CA LEU A 471 19.67 2.65 15.04
C LEU A 471 20.10 2.71 13.57
N THR A 472 21.13 3.51 13.28
CA THR A 472 21.67 3.67 11.91
C THR A 472 23.12 3.20 11.80
N ASN A 473 23.63 3.07 10.57
CA ASN A 473 25.03 2.70 10.30
C ASN A 473 26.02 3.46 11.20
N GLY A 474 26.81 2.72 11.98
CA GLY A 474 27.81 3.27 12.91
C GLY A 474 27.36 3.33 14.38
N GLN A 475 26.08 3.11 14.67
CA GLN A 475 25.57 2.90 16.03
C GLN A 475 25.31 1.41 16.22
N GLN A 476 26.33 0.65 16.64
CA GLN A 476 26.08 -0.71 17.14
C GLN A 476 25.16 -0.57 18.36
N ALA A 477 24.07 -1.34 18.39
CA ALA A 477 23.27 -1.49 19.59
C ALA A 477 24.22 -1.90 20.74
N PRO A 478 24.15 -1.26 21.92
CA PRO A 478 24.88 -1.78 23.07
C PRO A 478 24.45 -3.23 23.25
N VAL A 479 25.42 -4.15 23.18
CA VAL A 479 25.18 -5.57 23.44
C VAL A 479 24.69 -5.66 24.88
N MET A 480 23.37 -5.75 25.08
CA MET A 480 22.79 -6.02 26.39
C MET A 480 23.28 -7.42 26.78
N ARG A 481 24.18 -7.46 27.77
CA ARG A 481 24.68 -8.68 28.39
C ARG A 481 23.70 -9.21 29.41
#